data_AF-A0A354XBL3-F1
#
_entry.id   AF-A0A354XBL3-F1
#
_cell.length_a   1.000
_cell.length_b   1.000
_cell.length_c   1.000
_cell.angle_alpha   90.00
_cell.angle_beta   90.00
_cell.angle_gamma   90.00
#
_symmetry.space_group_name_H-M   'P 1'
#
loop_
_entity.id
_entity.type
_entity.pdbx_description
1 polymer ?
#
loop_
_entity_poly.entity_id
_entity_poly.type
_entity_poly.pdbx_seq_one_letter_code
_entity_poly.pdbx_strand_id
1 'polypeptide(L)'
;MKKEIKFPTKQEVDVHINQNRTELFSDPDFREYEEVDIIFLEPTQLIALRDYPPLHSPEAFTVYRKKFVAGERVEPIVVIPSRIVIEYLKKNEVRAHTYRQELELFLNTHPRATYFMLGGKHRSAAATILGVRIPCLVISNDADVAKINALMAEGKLTGMPSVGENFKRTLSELDDHYFEHKVFWTMDEKTKAMIDHGDISL
;
A
#
# COMPACT_ATOMS: atom_id res chain seq x y z
N MET A 1 31.00 -1.41 -15.13
CA MET A 1 30.83 -2.50 -14.16
C MET A 1 29.44 -2.39 -13.55
N LYS A 2 28.53 -3.33 -13.83
CA LYS A 2 27.23 -3.40 -13.12
C LYS A 2 27.54 -3.88 -11.70
N LYS A 3 27.28 -3.06 -10.69
CA LYS A 3 27.37 -3.48 -9.28
C LYS A 3 26.18 -4.39 -9.01
N GLU A 4 26.44 -5.67 -8.74
CA GLU A 4 25.46 -6.56 -8.14
C GLU A 4 25.09 -6.00 -6.77
N ILE A 5 23.84 -5.56 -6.62
CA ILE A 5 23.28 -5.17 -5.33
C ILE A 5 22.90 -6.47 -4.62
N LYS A 6 23.66 -6.82 -3.57
CA LYS A 6 23.29 -7.91 -2.66
C LYS A 6 22.31 -7.36 -1.63
N PHE A 7 21.09 -7.91 -1.64
CA PHE A 7 20.11 -7.69 -0.58
C PHE A 7 20.64 -8.28 0.74
N PRO A 8 20.30 -7.68 1.91
CA PRO A 8 20.61 -8.27 3.21
C PRO A 8 20.06 -9.69 3.28
N THR A 9 20.83 -10.58 3.89
CA THR A 9 20.43 -11.98 3.98
C THR A 9 19.24 -12.11 4.92
N LYS A 10 18.33 -13.07 4.64
CA LYS A 10 17.13 -13.35 5.44
C LYS A 10 17.42 -13.39 6.95
N GLN A 11 18.60 -13.91 7.30
CA GLN A 11 19.10 -14.07 8.66
C GLN A 11 19.43 -12.75 9.40
N GLU A 12 19.73 -11.65 8.69
CA GLU A 12 19.98 -10.33 9.29
C GLU A 12 18.67 -9.56 9.57
N VAL A 13 17.58 -9.95 8.90
CA VAL A 13 16.24 -9.36 9.05
C VAL A 13 15.39 -10.16 10.05
N ASP A 14 15.66 -11.48 10.17
CA ASP A 14 14.90 -12.41 11.01
C ASP A 14 15.14 -12.25 12.54
N VAL A 15 16.17 -11.52 12.98
CA VAL A 15 16.46 -11.36 14.43
C VAL A 15 15.52 -10.34 15.11
N HIS A 16 14.75 -9.54 14.36
CA HIS A 16 13.81 -8.56 14.93
C HIS A 16 12.33 -8.77 14.54
N ILE A 17 12.00 -9.72 13.66
CA ILE A 17 10.64 -9.85 13.08
C ILE A 17 9.85 -11.04 13.66
N ASN A 18 10.41 -11.80 14.62
CA ASN A 18 9.83 -13.06 15.08
C ASN A 18 8.84 -12.95 16.27
N GLN A 19 8.27 -11.78 16.49
CA GLN A 19 7.13 -11.50 17.38
C GLN A 19 6.23 -10.55 16.55
N ASN A 20 4.96 -10.75 16.21
CA ASN A 20 3.85 -11.42 16.85
C ASN A 20 2.73 -11.59 15.80
N ARG A 21 2.19 -12.80 15.64
CA ARG A 21 1.07 -13.08 14.72
C ARG A 21 -0.30 -12.94 15.39
N THR A 22 -0.34 -12.62 16.69
CA THR A 22 -1.58 -12.68 17.50
C THR A 22 -1.69 -11.56 18.55
N GLU A 23 -0.63 -10.78 18.82
CA GLU A 23 -0.64 -9.72 19.85
C GLU A 23 -0.85 -8.29 19.32
N LEU A 24 -0.96 -8.10 18.01
CA LEU A 24 -1.12 -6.75 17.40
C LEU A 24 -2.52 -6.14 17.58
N PHE A 25 -3.54 -6.94 17.93
CA PHE A 25 -4.85 -6.41 18.31
C PHE A 25 -4.90 -5.92 19.77
N SER A 26 -3.84 -6.19 20.56
CA SER A 26 -3.66 -5.64 21.91
C SER A 26 -2.59 -4.55 21.97
N ASP A 27 -2.01 -4.17 20.82
CA ASP A 27 -1.04 -3.10 20.75
C ASP A 27 -1.73 -1.77 21.10
N PRO A 28 -1.40 -1.17 22.26
CA PRO A 28 -2.05 0.06 22.71
C PRO A 28 -1.90 1.21 21.70
N ASP A 29 -0.92 1.11 20.79
CA ASP A 29 -0.67 2.12 19.77
C ASP A 29 -1.73 2.16 18.68
N PHE A 30 -2.61 1.15 18.53
CA PHE A 30 -3.66 1.17 17.49
C PHE A 30 -5.08 1.36 18.02
N ARG A 31 -5.25 1.66 19.32
CA ARG A 31 -6.57 1.87 19.95
C ARG A 31 -7.40 2.97 19.30
N GLU A 32 -6.75 3.98 18.74
CA GLU A 32 -7.46 5.07 18.04
C GLU A 32 -8.08 4.67 16.70
N TYR A 33 -7.84 3.44 16.22
CA TYR A 33 -8.41 2.87 15.01
C TYR A 33 -9.38 1.72 15.28
N GLU A 34 -9.81 1.49 16.52
CA GLU A 34 -10.68 0.37 16.92
C GLU A 34 -11.99 0.26 16.10
N GLU A 35 -12.43 1.35 15.48
CA GLU A 35 -13.63 1.36 14.66
C GLU A 35 -13.42 0.86 13.23
N VAL A 36 -12.18 0.62 12.78
CA VAL A 36 -11.85 0.16 11.42
C VAL A 36 -10.98 -1.09 11.47
N ASP A 37 -11.26 -2.05 10.60
CA ASP A 37 -10.49 -3.28 10.49
C ASP A 37 -9.02 -2.97 10.14
N ILE A 38 -8.11 -3.33 11.05
CA ILE A 38 -6.67 -3.22 10.86
C ILE A 38 -6.06 -4.59 10.58
N ILE A 39 -5.22 -4.65 9.55
CA ILE A 39 -4.44 -5.83 9.17
C ILE A 39 -3.00 -5.45 8.88
N PHE A 40 -2.08 -6.41 9.03
CA PHE A 40 -0.67 -6.22 8.73
C PHE A 40 -0.32 -6.98 7.45
N LEU A 41 -0.01 -6.25 6.39
CA LEU A 41 0.25 -6.82 5.07
C LEU A 41 1.74 -6.80 4.73
N GLU A 42 2.19 -7.87 4.08
CA GLU A 42 3.48 -7.85 3.40
C GLU A 42 3.39 -6.99 2.12
N PRO A 43 4.48 -6.29 1.72
CA PRO A 43 4.50 -5.49 0.50
C PRO A 43 4.04 -6.23 -0.76
N THR A 44 4.38 -7.52 -0.89
CA THR A 44 3.93 -8.40 -1.99
C THR A 44 2.41 -8.57 -2.07
N GLN A 45 1.67 -8.24 -1.02
CA GLN A 45 0.21 -8.32 -0.97
C GLN A 45 -0.49 -7.04 -1.45
N LEU A 46 0.28 -5.99 -1.70
CA LEU A 46 -0.22 -4.66 -2.03
C LEU A 46 -0.05 -4.37 -3.52
N ILE A 47 -1.16 -3.99 -4.16
CA ILE A 47 -1.24 -3.47 -5.52
C ILE A 47 -1.16 -1.95 -5.42
N ALA A 48 -0.11 -1.39 -5.99
CA ALA A 48 0.22 0.01 -5.89
C ALA A 48 -0.50 0.84 -6.96
N LEU A 49 -0.73 2.11 -6.63
CA LEU A 49 -1.02 3.14 -7.61
C LEU A 49 0.23 3.42 -8.46
N ARG A 50 0.03 3.74 -9.73
CA ARG A 50 1.05 4.23 -10.66
C ARG A 50 1.14 5.77 -10.66
N ASP A 51 1.17 6.37 -9.48
CA ASP A 51 1.33 7.82 -9.28
C ASP A 51 2.81 8.26 -9.25
N TYR A 52 3.62 7.65 -10.12
CA TYR A 52 5.10 7.70 -10.15
C TYR A 52 5.64 7.26 -11.52
N PRO A 53 6.78 7.79 -12.03
CA PRO A 53 7.72 8.81 -11.46
C PRO A 53 7.34 10.28 -11.68
N PRO A 54 7.93 11.24 -10.91
CA PRO A 54 8.93 11.07 -9.83
C PRO A 54 8.32 11.01 -8.41
N LEU A 55 9.14 10.65 -7.41
CA LEU A 55 8.77 10.71 -5.99
C LEU A 55 8.87 12.16 -5.51
N HIS A 56 7.75 12.72 -5.07
CA HIS A 56 7.71 14.14 -4.71
C HIS A 56 8.48 14.48 -3.42
N SER A 57 8.80 13.52 -2.54
CA SER A 57 9.60 13.79 -1.33
C SER A 57 10.43 12.58 -0.86
N PRO A 58 11.71 12.50 -1.27
CA PRO A 58 12.68 11.54 -0.72
C PRO A 58 12.87 11.65 0.81
N GLU A 59 12.64 12.83 1.38
CA GLU A 59 12.74 13.08 2.83
C GLU A 59 11.67 12.31 3.59
N ALA A 60 10.42 12.30 3.09
CA ALA A 60 9.33 11.55 3.69
C ALA A 60 9.65 10.05 3.75
N PHE A 61 10.22 9.49 2.69
CA PHE A 61 10.71 8.10 2.69
C PHE A 61 11.74 7.87 3.81
N THR A 62 12.73 8.76 3.94
CA THR A 62 13.78 8.66 4.97
C THR A 62 13.20 8.68 6.38
N VAL A 63 12.20 9.52 6.65
CA VAL A 63 11.50 9.56 7.95
C VAL A 63 10.84 8.23 8.26
N TYR A 64 10.05 7.67 7.33
CA TYR A 64 9.37 6.40 7.57
C TYR A 64 10.35 5.23 7.72
N ARG A 65 11.43 5.22 6.94
CA ARG A 65 12.48 4.21 7.08
C ARG A 65 13.09 4.23 8.49
N LYS A 66 13.40 5.42 9.04
CA LYS A 66 13.90 5.55 10.41
C LYS A 66 12.90 5.04 11.45
N LYS A 67 11.61 5.39 11.30
CA LYS A 67 10.56 4.90 12.20
C LYS A 67 10.50 3.37 12.24
N PHE A 68 10.45 2.73 11.06
CA PHE A 68 10.43 1.27 10.98
C PHE A 68 11.67 0.62 11.60
N VAL A 69 12.87 1.18 11.37
CA VAL A 69 14.12 0.66 11.97
C VAL A 69 14.11 0.81 13.50
N ALA A 70 13.56 1.90 14.01
CA ALA A 70 13.46 2.15 15.45
C ALA A 70 12.34 1.35 16.14
N GLY A 71 11.52 0.59 15.38
CA GLY A 71 10.31 -0.03 15.90
C GLY A 71 9.26 0.99 16.35
N GLU A 72 9.37 2.24 15.88
CA GLU A 72 8.40 3.29 16.19
C GLU A 72 7.09 3.06 15.44
N ARG A 73 6.01 3.56 16.03
CA ARG A 73 4.70 3.58 15.42
C ARG A 73 4.69 4.29 14.06
N VAL A 74 4.18 3.57 13.06
CA VAL A 74 3.92 4.10 11.72
C VAL A 74 2.41 4.08 11.46
N GLU A 75 1.87 5.23 11.07
CA GLU A 75 0.46 5.37 10.71
C GLU A 75 0.08 4.39 9.59
N PRO A 76 -1.08 3.71 9.71
CA PRO A 76 -1.50 2.73 8.73
C PRO A 76 -1.77 3.38 7.36
N ILE A 77 -1.72 2.57 6.30
CA ILE A 77 -2.19 2.96 4.97
C ILE A 77 -3.63 2.47 4.77
N VAL A 78 -4.38 3.06 3.83
CA VAL A 78 -5.74 2.57 3.51
C VAL A 78 -5.70 1.68 2.28
N VAL A 79 -6.40 0.55 2.37
CA VAL A 79 -6.46 -0.46 1.32
C VAL A 79 -7.89 -0.95 1.07
N ILE A 80 -8.13 -1.45 -0.14
CA ILE A 80 -9.38 -2.11 -0.54
C ILE A 80 -9.08 -3.55 -0.97
N PRO A 81 -9.86 -4.55 -0.52
CA PRO A 81 -9.71 -5.92 -1.01
C PRO A 81 -9.80 -6.00 -2.53
N SER A 82 -8.83 -6.65 -3.17
CA SER A 82 -8.74 -6.82 -4.63
C SER A 82 -10.01 -7.36 -5.25
N ARG A 83 -10.64 -8.36 -4.63
CA ARG A 83 -11.92 -8.91 -5.09
C ARG A 83 -12.99 -7.84 -5.30
N ILE A 84 -13.08 -6.83 -4.41
CA ILE A 84 -14.10 -5.78 -4.51
C ILE A 84 -13.77 -4.85 -5.67
N VAL A 85 -12.50 -4.42 -5.76
CA VAL A 85 -12.03 -3.54 -6.83
C VAL A 85 -12.22 -4.20 -8.19
N ILE A 86 -11.75 -5.44 -8.35
CA ILE A 86 -11.84 -6.20 -9.61
C ILE A 86 -13.30 -6.35 -10.06
N GLU A 87 -14.21 -6.71 -9.15
CA GLU A 87 -15.63 -6.82 -9.49
C GLU A 87 -16.26 -5.47 -9.85
N TYR A 88 -15.77 -4.36 -9.28
CA TYR A 88 -16.18 -3.02 -9.68
C TYR A 88 -15.66 -2.67 -11.09
N LEU A 89 -14.36 -2.85 -11.35
CA LEU A 89 -13.71 -2.54 -12.63
C LEU A 89 -14.38 -3.26 -13.80
N LYS A 90 -14.81 -4.51 -13.59
CA LYS A 90 -15.52 -5.32 -14.60
C LYS A 90 -16.91 -4.77 -14.99
N LYS A 91 -17.54 -3.90 -14.18
CA LYS A 91 -18.91 -3.40 -14.45
C LYS A 91 -18.98 -2.51 -15.68
N ASN A 92 -17.91 -1.81 -16.01
CA ASN A 92 -17.85 -0.99 -17.21
C ASN A 92 -17.06 -1.74 -18.29
N GLU A 93 -17.76 -2.50 -19.13
CA GLU A 93 -17.13 -3.38 -20.11
C GLU A 93 -16.18 -2.64 -21.07
N VAL A 94 -16.54 -1.42 -21.48
CA VAL A 94 -15.73 -0.60 -22.39
C VAL A 94 -14.40 -0.25 -21.76
N ARG A 95 -14.41 0.19 -20.50
CA ARG A 95 -13.18 0.51 -19.76
C ARG A 95 -12.40 -0.74 -19.40
N ALA A 96 -13.07 -1.76 -18.88
CA ALA A 96 -12.45 -3.02 -18.52
C ALA A 96 -11.67 -3.61 -19.70
N HIS A 97 -12.17 -3.49 -20.93
CA HIS A 97 -11.49 -3.98 -22.12
C HIS A 97 -10.11 -3.34 -22.34
N THR A 98 -9.85 -2.12 -21.84
CA THR A 98 -8.58 -1.41 -22.08
C THR A 98 -7.42 -1.85 -21.19
N TYR A 99 -7.72 -2.54 -20.08
CA TYR A 99 -6.70 -3.02 -19.12
C TYR A 99 -6.91 -4.47 -18.70
N ARG A 100 -7.88 -5.20 -19.30
CA ARG A 100 -8.24 -6.57 -18.90
C ARG A 100 -7.05 -7.52 -19.02
N GLN A 101 -6.34 -7.48 -20.14
CA GLN A 101 -5.23 -8.40 -20.40
C GLN A 101 -4.10 -8.18 -19.40
N GLU A 102 -3.79 -6.92 -19.11
CA GLU A 102 -2.77 -6.49 -18.15
C GLU A 102 -3.17 -6.86 -16.72
N LEU A 103 -4.43 -6.66 -16.36
CA LEU A 103 -4.96 -7.06 -15.05
C LEU A 103 -4.93 -8.58 -14.88
N GLU A 104 -5.40 -9.35 -15.86
CA GLU A 104 -5.40 -10.82 -15.82
C GLU A 104 -3.98 -11.37 -15.74
N LEU A 105 -3.06 -10.86 -16.57
CA LEU A 105 -1.65 -11.23 -16.52
C LEU A 105 -1.06 -10.92 -15.15
N PHE A 106 -1.30 -9.71 -14.63
CA PHE A 106 -0.80 -9.29 -13.32
C PHE A 106 -1.29 -10.21 -12.20
N LEU A 107 -2.59 -10.50 -12.15
CA LEU A 107 -3.17 -11.36 -11.12
C LEU A 107 -2.65 -12.80 -11.20
N ASN A 108 -2.37 -13.31 -12.40
CA ASN A 108 -1.81 -14.64 -12.60
C ASN A 108 -0.34 -14.73 -12.17
N THR A 109 0.45 -13.68 -12.41
CA THR A 109 1.88 -13.65 -12.03
C THR A 109 2.11 -13.20 -10.59
N HIS A 110 1.14 -12.52 -9.97
CA HIS A 110 1.20 -12.02 -8.60
C HIS A 110 0.01 -12.51 -7.75
N PRO A 111 -0.13 -13.82 -7.53
CA PRO A 111 -1.27 -14.39 -6.79
C PRO A 111 -1.35 -13.95 -5.33
N ARG A 112 -0.27 -13.36 -4.78
CA ARG A 112 -0.23 -12.83 -3.42
C ARG A 112 -0.82 -11.42 -3.31
N ALA A 113 -0.94 -10.69 -4.42
CA ALA A 113 -1.37 -9.30 -4.44
C ALA A 113 -2.90 -9.22 -4.25
N THR A 114 -3.34 -9.05 -3.01
CA THR A 114 -4.75 -9.19 -2.62
C THR A 114 -5.42 -7.88 -2.21
N TYR A 115 -4.71 -6.74 -2.21
CA TYR A 115 -5.25 -5.45 -1.78
C TYR A 115 -4.77 -4.30 -2.66
N PHE A 116 -5.68 -3.42 -3.08
CA PHE A 116 -5.32 -2.16 -3.74
C PHE A 116 -5.07 -1.08 -2.71
N MET A 117 -3.97 -0.35 -2.87
CA MET A 117 -3.65 0.80 -2.02
C MET A 117 -4.33 2.06 -2.51
N LEU A 118 -4.73 2.92 -1.58
CA LEU A 118 -5.25 4.26 -1.88
C LEU A 118 -4.21 5.37 -1.71
N GLY A 119 -3.04 5.06 -1.14
CA GLY A 119 -2.01 6.06 -0.83
C GLY A 119 -0.84 5.48 -0.04
N GLY A 120 -0.04 6.35 0.58
CA GLY A 120 1.04 5.91 1.48
C GLY A 120 2.29 5.36 0.76
N LYS A 121 2.61 5.88 -0.43
CA LYS A 121 3.76 5.40 -1.24
C LYS A 121 5.11 5.43 -0.51
N HIS A 122 5.38 6.44 0.31
CA HIS A 122 6.63 6.55 1.06
C HIS A 122 6.73 5.50 2.19
N ARG A 123 5.63 5.30 2.94
CA ARG A 123 5.54 4.29 4.02
C ARG A 123 5.71 2.89 3.50
N SER A 124 4.95 2.57 2.46
CA SER A 124 4.99 1.26 1.82
C SER A 124 6.36 0.98 1.20
N ALA A 125 6.96 1.93 0.49
CA ALA A 125 8.32 1.75 -0.05
C ALA A 125 9.38 1.53 1.05
N ALA A 126 9.29 2.26 2.17
CA ALA A 126 10.18 2.06 3.31
C ALA A 126 10.04 0.65 3.91
N ALA A 127 8.81 0.17 4.09
CA ALA A 127 8.56 -1.18 4.56
C ALA A 127 9.02 -2.25 3.56
N THR A 128 8.83 -2.02 2.26
CA THR A 128 9.34 -2.87 1.18
C THR A 128 10.85 -3.06 1.27
N ILE A 129 11.61 -1.96 1.40
CA ILE A 129 13.07 -2.01 1.51
C ILE A 129 13.53 -2.78 2.76
N LEU A 130 12.79 -2.65 3.86
CA LEU A 130 13.12 -3.29 5.13
C LEU A 130 12.57 -4.72 5.26
N GLY A 131 11.75 -5.18 4.30
CA GLY A 131 11.12 -6.50 4.36
C GLY A 131 10.13 -6.65 5.53
N VAL A 132 9.55 -5.56 6.02
CA VAL A 132 8.62 -5.55 7.16
C VAL A 132 7.17 -5.44 6.70
N ARG A 133 6.24 -5.86 7.56
CA ARG A 133 4.81 -5.70 7.32
C ARG A 133 4.35 -4.27 7.57
N ILE A 134 3.32 -3.86 6.85
CA ILE A 134 2.74 -2.52 6.91
C ILE A 134 1.37 -2.62 7.59
N PRO A 135 1.08 -1.80 8.61
CA PRO A 135 -0.28 -1.69 9.14
C PRO A 135 -1.20 -1.07 8.09
N CYS A 136 -2.38 -1.65 7.89
CA CYS A 136 -3.33 -1.25 6.86
C CYS A 136 -4.75 -1.20 7.44
N LEU A 137 -5.45 -0.10 7.20
CA LEU A 137 -6.88 0.03 7.43
C LEU A 137 -7.64 -0.44 6.19
N VAL A 138 -8.52 -1.41 6.37
CA VAL A 138 -9.31 -1.97 5.28
C VAL A 138 -10.63 -1.22 5.18
N ILE A 139 -10.96 -0.77 3.96
CA ILE A 139 -12.30 -0.25 3.68
C ILE A 139 -13.03 -1.13 2.67
N SER A 140 -14.33 -1.29 2.88
CA SER A 140 -15.19 -2.19 2.09
C SER A 140 -16.59 -1.62 1.83
N ASN A 141 -16.94 -0.50 2.47
CA ASN A 141 -18.26 0.11 2.42
C ASN A 141 -18.21 1.61 2.81
N ASP A 142 -19.36 2.29 2.75
CA ASP A 142 -19.47 3.73 3.03
C ASP A 142 -19.22 4.08 4.51
N ALA A 143 -19.54 3.19 5.45
CA ALA A 143 -19.28 3.42 6.87
C ALA A 143 -17.77 3.41 7.15
N ASP A 144 -17.03 2.51 6.51
CA ASP A 144 -15.56 2.49 6.61
C ASP A 144 -14.96 3.78 6.04
N VAL A 145 -15.47 4.27 4.90
CA VAL A 145 -15.04 5.54 4.30
C VAL A 145 -15.29 6.72 5.23
N ALA A 146 -16.47 6.80 5.85
CA ALA A 146 -16.80 7.86 6.80
C ALA A 146 -15.83 7.87 8.00
N LYS A 147 -15.48 6.69 8.52
CA LYS A 147 -14.51 6.55 9.61
C LYS A 147 -13.10 6.99 9.20
N ILE A 148 -12.63 6.57 8.02
CA ILE A 148 -11.33 7.03 7.50
C ILE A 148 -11.30 8.55 7.35
N ASN A 149 -12.35 9.15 6.79
CA ASN A 149 -12.45 10.60 6.66
C ASN A 149 -12.45 11.31 8.02
N ALA A 150 -13.11 10.75 9.04
CA ALA A 150 -13.05 11.28 10.41
C ALA A 150 -11.62 11.22 10.98
N LEU A 151 -10.93 10.08 10.84
CA LEU A 151 -9.54 9.92 11.28
C LEU A 151 -8.59 10.91 10.59
N MET A 152 -8.79 11.20 9.31
CA MET A 152 -8.03 12.21 8.58
C MET A 152 -8.34 13.62 9.08
N ALA A 153 -9.62 13.95 9.32
CA ALA A 153 -10.03 15.26 9.83
C ALA A 153 -9.49 15.53 11.24
N GLU A 154 -9.36 14.50 12.06
CA GLU A 154 -8.74 14.54 13.39
C GLU A 154 -7.20 14.58 13.36
N GLY A 155 -6.58 14.42 12.18
CA GLY A 155 -5.13 14.38 12.04
C GLY A 155 -4.46 13.08 12.51
N LYS A 156 -5.24 12.03 12.81
CA LYS A 156 -4.75 10.69 13.21
C LYS A 156 -4.26 9.86 12.04
N LEU A 157 -4.63 10.25 10.82
CA LEU A 157 -4.18 9.64 9.58
C LEU A 157 -3.71 10.74 8.63
N THR A 158 -2.40 10.82 8.39
CA THR A 158 -1.78 11.88 7.60
C THR A 158 -1.10 11.33 6.35
N GLY A 159 -0.59 12.22 5.48
CA GLY A 159 0.31 11.83 4.38
C GLY A 159 -0.30 10.87 3.35
N MET A 160 -1.62 10.90 3.18
CA MET A 160 -2.39 10.16 2.18
C MET A 160 -3.39 11.10 1.50
N PRO A 161 -3.78 10.82 0.24
CA PRO A 161 -4.93 11.49 -0.35
C PRO A 161 -6.19 11.18 0.45
N SER A 162 -7.18 12.08 0.40
CA SER A 162 -8.52 11.82 0.93
C SER A 162 -9.10 10.58 0.26
N VAL A 163 -9.78 9.73 1.04
CA VAL A 163 -10.71 8.77 0.43
C VAL A 163 -11.90 9.54 -0.13
N GLY A 164 -12.59 8.98 -1.12
CA GLY A 164 -13.74 9.66 -1.73
C GLY A 164 -14.84 9.95 -0.71
N GLU A 165 -15.82 10.78 -1.10
CA GLU A 165 -16.99 11.09 -0.25
C GLU A 165 -17.74 9.84 0.23
N ASN A 166 -17.73 8.79 -0.61
CA ASN A 166 -18.30 7.49 -0.33
C ASN A 166 -17.46 6.39 -1.01
N PHE A 167 -17.79 5.13 -0.74
CA PHE A 167 -17.04 3.97 -1.23
C PHE A 167 -17.15 3.84 -2.75
N LYS A 168 -18.32 4.12 -3.33
CA LYS A 168 -18.50 4.12 -4.79
C LYS A 168 -17.60 5.15 -5.46
N ARG A 169 -17.47 6.35 -4.89
CA ARG A 169 -16.60 7.40 -5.41
C ARG A 169 -15.13 6.98 -5.32
N THR A 170 -14.72 6.40 -4.20
CA THR A 170 -13.37 5.86 -4.01
C THR A 170 -13.03 4.80 -5.07
N LEU A 171 -13.95 3.87 -5.34
CA LEU A 171 -13.78 2.87 -6.40
C LEU A 171 -13.74 3.48 -7.80
N SER A 172 -14.53 4.53 -8.06
CA SER A 172 -14.49 5.27 -9.32
C SER A 172 -13.13 5.92 -9.56
N GLU A 173 -12.53 6.51 -8.53
CA GLU A 173 -11.21 7.15 -8.63
C GLU A 173 -10.10 6.12 -8.90
N LEU A 174 -10.21 4.92 -8.32
CA LEU A 174 -9.33 3.80 -8.68
C LEU A 174 -9.53 3.35 -10.13
N ASP A 175 -10.77 3.24 -10.60
CA ASP A 175 -11.04 2.88 -12.00
C ASP A 175 -10.45 3.94 -12.95
N ASP A 176 -10.59 5.23 -12.63
CA ASP A 176 -9.99 6.33 -13.39
C ASP A 176 -8.46 6.21 -13.45
N HIS A 177 -7.83 5.96 -12.30
CA HIS A 177 -6.40 5.71 -12.22
C HIS A 177 -5.95 4.56 -13.15
N TYR A 178 -6.56 3.38 -13.02
CA TYR A 178 -6.12 2.21 -13.80
C TYR A 178 -6.52 2.27 -15.28
N PHE A 179 -7.61 2.96 -15.61
CA PHE A 179 -7.98 3.21 -17.00
C PHE A 179 -6.99 4.15 -17.71
N GLU A 180 -6.50 5.18 -17.02
CA GLU A 180 -5.50 6.09 -17.57
C GLU A 180 -4.15 5.37 -17.76
N HIS A 181 -3.71 4.65 -16.72
CA HIS A 181 -2.34 4.12 -16.67
C HIS A 181 -2.15 2.72 -17.26
N LYS A 182 -3.20 1.89 -17.26
CA LYS A 182 -3.27 0.52 -17.83
C LYS A 182 -2.13 -0.40 -17.37
N VAL A 183 -1.62 -0.18 -16.16
CA VAL A 183 -0.51 -0.93 -15.59
C VAL A 183 -0.77 -1.13 -14.11
N PHE A 184 -0.48 -2.34 -13.66
CA PHE A 184 -0.59 -2.77 -12.27
C PHE A 184 0.80 -3.13 -11.78
N TRP A 185 1.13 -2.70 -10.56
CA TRP A 185 2.38 -3.03 -9.90
C TRP A 185 2.11 -3.52 -8.50
N THR A 186 2.92 -4.46 -8.04
CA THR A 186 3.13 -4.68 -6.61
C THR A 186 3.93 -3.53 -6.01
N MET A 187 3.92 -3.41 -4.69
CA MET A 187 4.82 -2.46 -4.03
C MET A 187 6.31 -2.78 -4.24
N ASP A 188 6.67 -4.04 -4.48
CA ASP A 188 8.05 -4.44 -4.80
C ASP A 188 8.49 -3.85 -6.14
N GLU A 189 7.68 -4.03 -7.18
CA GLU A 189 7.96 -3.50 -8.53
C GLU A 189 8.03 -1.97 -8.51
N LYS A 190 7.09 -1.32 -7.81
CA LYS A 190 7.09 0.13 -7.67
C LYS A 190 8.33 0.63 -6.93
N THR A 191 8.70 -0.02 -5.82
CA THR A 191 9.88 0.37 -5.03
C THR A 191 11.17 0.15 -5.82
N LYS A 192 11.25 -0.94 -6.59
CA LYS A 192 12.35 -1.17 -7.52
C LYS A 192 12.48 -0.06 -8.54
N ALA A 193 11.36 0.37 -9.14
CA ALA A 193 11.36 1.50 -10.07
C ALA A 193 11.85 2.79 -9.38
N MET A 194 11.47 3.05 -8.12
CA MET A 194 11.98 4.20 -7.36
C MET A 194 13.50 4.18 -7.19
N ILE A 195 14.07 3.01 -6.88
CA ILE A 195 15.52 2.83 -6.74
C ILE A 195 16.22 3.02 -8.10
N ASP A 196 15.71 2.38 -9.16
CA ASP A 196 16.30 2.42 -10.49
C ASP A 196 16.34 3.85 -11.08
N HIS A 197 15.39 4.70 -10.67
CA HIS A 197 15.32 6.12 -11.03
C HIS A 197 16.18 7.03 -10.14
N GLY A 198 16.71 6.53 -9.02
CA GLY A 198 17.54 7.31 -8.08
C GLY A 198 16.77 8.14 -7.05
N ASP A 199 15.46 7.93 -6.92
CA ASP A 199 14.60 8.72 -6.03
C ASP A 199 14.73 8.30 -4.57
N ILE A 200 15.09 7.04 -4.32
CA ILE A 200 15.38 6.50 -2.99
C ILE A 200 16.67 5.68 -3.02
N SER A 201 17.43 5.75 -1.94
CA SER A 201 18.66 4.99 -1.75
C SER A 201 18.49 3.88 -0.70
N LEU A 202 19.22 2.79 -0.92
CA LEU A 202 19.35 1.66 0.01
C LEU A 202 20.24 2.04 1.19
#